data_AF-A0A068NT49-F1
#
_entry.id   AF-A0A068NT49-F1
#
_cell.length_a   1.000
_cell.length_b   1.000
_cell.length_c   1.000
_cell.angle_alpha   90.00
_cell.angle_beta   90.00
_cell.angle_gamma   90.00
#
_symmetry.space_group_name_H-M   'P 1'
#
loop_
_entity.id
_entity.type
_entity.pdbx_description
1 polymer ?
#
loop_
_entity_poly.entity_id
_entity_poly.type
_entity_poly.pdbx_seq_one_letter_code
_entity_poly.pdbx_strand_id
1 'polypeptide(L)' 'MQLATRGALERLPDNQREVLVLKYINGLSTEEVGVVIKKSLAATNSLLQRGRQGLREALGPALGLPAAESYGETR' A
#
# COMPACT_ATOMS: atom_id res chain seq x y z
N MET A 1 7.48 -17.50 2.14
CA MET A 1 6.62 -16.36 2.55
C MET A 1 7.02 -15.01 1.90
N GLN A 2 8.26 -14.78 1.46
CA GLN A 2 8.67 -13.50 0.83
C GLN A 2 8.30 -13.30 -0.65
N LEU A 3 8.05 -14.37 -1.44
CA LEU A 3 7.73 -14.24 -2.88
C LEU A 3 6.33 -13.67 -3.15
N ALA A 4 5.33 -14.06 -2.34
CA ALA A 4 3.94 -13.63 -2.53
C ALA A 4 3.79 -12.10 -2.39
N THR A 5 4.62 -11.47 -1.55
CA THR A 5 4.62 -10.03 -1.33
C THR A 5 5.18 -9.26 -2.52
N ARG A 6 6.21 -9.80 -3.21
CA ARG A 6 6.82 -9.14 -4.37
C ARG A 6 5.86 -9.11 -5.57
N GLY A 7 5.25 -10.24 -5.90
CA GLY A 7 4.29 -10.31 -7.01
C GLY A 7 3.02 -9.50 -6.77
N ALA A 8 2.61 -9.31 -5.51
CA ALA A 8 1.49 -8.43 -5.19
C ALA A 8 1.87 -6.95 -5.34
N LEU A 9 3.06 -6.53 -4.86
CA LEU A 9 3.55 -5.16 -5.02
C LEU A 9 3.71 -4.76 -6.49
N GLU A 10 4.13 -5.68 -7.36
CA GLU A 10 4.28 -5.43 -8.80
C GLU A 10 2.94 -5.09 -9.50
N ARG A 11 1.80 -5.53 -8.94
CA ARG A 11 0.47 -5.22 -9.49
C ARG A 11 -0.04 -3.84 -9.09
N LEU A 12 0.62 -3.16 -8.15
CA LEU A 12 0.21 -1.83 -7.72
C LEU A 12 0.69 -0.77 -8.72
N PRO A 13 -0.06 0.34 -8.87
CA PRO A 13 0.45 1.54 -9.52
C PRO A 13 1.78 1.97 -8.90
N ASP A 14 2.70 2.44 -9.73
CA ASP A 14 4.09 2.74 -9.34
C ASP A 14 4.18 3.65 -8.12
N ASN A 15 3.37 4.71 -8.08
CA ASN A 15 3.31 5.66 -6.98
C ASN A 15 2.81 5.04 -5.66
N GLN A 16 1.93 4.03 -5.72
CA GLN A 16 1.44 3.32 -4.55
C GLN A 16 2.47 2.30 -4.07
N ARG A 17 3.13 1.59 -4.99
CA ARG A 17 4.24 0.68 -4.66
C ARG A 17 5.38 1.44 -3.99
N GLU A 18 5.80 2.57 -4.57
CA GLU A 18 6.91 3.39 -4.07
C GLU A 18 6.72 3.79 -2.60
N VAL A 19 5.55 4.34 -2.25
CA VAL A 19 5.30 4.76 -0.86
C VAL A 19 5.28 3.60 0.13
N LEU A 20 4.83 2.41 -0.28
CA LEU A 20 4.84 1.22 0.57
C LEU A 20 6.25 0.69 0.78
N VAL A 21 7.08 0.71 -0.26
CA VAL A 21 8.50 0.32 -0.18
C VAL A 21 9.23 1.24 0.79
N LEU A 22 9.11 2.56 0.60
CA LEU A 22 9.73 3.53 1.49
C LEU A 22 9.25 3.37 2.94
N LYS A 23 7.95 3.18 3.16
CA LYS A 23 7.38 3.05 4.51
C LYS A 23 7.78 1.76 5.23
N TYR A 24 7.64 0.61 4.56
CA TYR A 24 7.67 -0.69 5.22
C TYR A 24 8.95 -1.48 4.97
N ILE A 25 9.64 -1.22 3.86
CA ILE A 25 10.90 -1.89 3.53
C ILE A 25 12.08 -1.02 3.96
N ASN A 26 12.04 0.26 3.66
CA ASN A 26 13.10 1.20 4.07
C ASN A 26 12.88 1.77 5.48
N GLY A 27 11.70 1.60 6.07
CA GLY A 27 11.41 1.99 7.44
C GLY A 27 11.21 3.49 7.68
N LEU A 28 10.98 4.29 6.63
CA LEU A 28 10.79 5.74 6.77
C LEU A 28 9.49 6.08 7.53
N SER A 29 9.50 7.18 8.28
CA SER A 29 8.27 7.81 8.77
C SER A 29 7.42 8.34 7.61
N THR A 30 6.14 8.62 7.87
CA THR A 30 5.23 9.11 6.84
C THR A 30 5.67 10.50 6.35
N GLU A 31 6.19 11.31 7.25
CA GLU A 31 6.76 12.62 7.02
C GLU A 31 7.97 12.53 6.09
N GLU A 32 8.93 11.63 6.39
CA GLU A 32 10.11 11.41 5.54
C GLU A 32 9.73 10.87 4.16
N VAL A 33 8.74 9.97 4.07
CA VAL A 33 8.19 9.52 2.77
C VAL A 33 7.66 10.72 1.98
N GLY A 34 6.93 11.63 2.61
CA GLY A 34 6.37 12.83 1.97
C GLY A 34 7.44 13.76 1.41
N VAL A 35 8.55 13.92 2.15
CA VAL A 35 9.73 14.66 1.68
C VAL A 35 10.33 13.99 0.44
N VAL A 36 10.54 12.67 0.46
CA VAL A 36 11.13 11.91 -0.66
C VAL A 36 10.29 12.02 -1.93
N ILE A 37 8.98 11.81 -1.84
CA ILE A 37 8.08 11.85 -3.00
C ILE A 37 7.60 13.27 -3.37
N LYS A 38 8.09 14.30 -2.65
CA LYS A 38 7.75 15.71 -2.84
C LYS A 38 6.24 15.99 -2.76
N LYS A 39 5.57 15.46 -1.73
CA LYS A 39 4.14 15.66 -1.47
C LYS A 39 3.89 16.12 -0.04
N SER A 40 2.77 16.80 0.19
CA SER A 40 2.34 17.14 1.55
C SER A 40 2.09 15.88 2.39
N LEU A 41 2.17 16.01 3.72
CA LEU A 41 1.86 14.91 4.64
C LEU A 41 0.45 14.35 4.40
N ALA A 42 -0.53 15.21 4.15
CA ALA A 42 -1.90 14.79 3.84
C ALA A 42 -1.98 13.99 2.53
N ALA A 43 -1.35 14.47 1.45
CA ALA A 43 -1.33 13.75 0.17
C ALA A 43 -0.58 12.40 0.28
N THR A 44 0.49 12.36 1.08
CA THR A 44 1.27 11.15 1.36
C THR A 44 0.44 10.12 2.13
N ASN A 45 -0.28 10.55 3.17
CA ASN A 45 -1.20 9.69 3.91
C ASN A 45 -2.28 9.10 3.00
N SER A 46 -2.92 9.92 2.17
CA SER A 46 -3.93 9.44 1.21
C SER A 46 -3.35 8.44 0.20
N LEU A 47 -2.12 8.65 -0.27
CA LEU A 47 -1.46 7.74 -1.19
C LEU A 47 -1.09 6.40 -0.52
N LEU A 48 -0.57 6.44 0.71
CA LEU A 48 -0.31 5.25 1.53
C LEU A 48 -1.58 4.46 1.84
N GLN A 49 -2.69 5.16 2.10
CA GLN A 49 -3.98 4.53 2.38
C GLN A 49 -4.48 3.75 1.16
N ARG A 50 -4.44 4.36 -0.03
CA ARG A 50 -4.74 3.68 -1.30
C ARG A 50 -3.78 2.53 -1.60
N GLY A 51 -2.47 2.72 -1.36
CA GLY A 51 -1.49 1.66 -1.57
C GLY A 51 -1.74 0.44 -0.69
N ARG A 52 -2.06 0.64 0.60
CA ARG A 52 -2.44 -0.48 1.49
C ARG A 52 -3.70 -1.19 1.02
N GLN A 53 -4.68 -0.45 0.53
CA GLN A 53 -5.91 -1.03 -0.01
C GLN A 53 -5.61 -1.89 -1.26
N GLY A 54 -4.89 -1.34 -2.24
CA GLY A 54 -4.48 -2.08 -3.43
C GLY A 54 -3.60 -3.30 -3.12
N LEU A 55 -2.74 -3.21 -2.11
CA LEU A 55 -1.95 -4.36 -1.64
C LEU A 55 -2.84 -5.46 -1.03
N ARG A 56 -3.85 -5.07 -0.23
CA ARG A 56 -4.80 -6.02 0.36
C ARG A 56 -5.61 -6.74 -0.74
N GLU A 57 -6.07 -5.99 -1.74
CA GLU A 57 -6.80 -6.54 -2.90
C GLU A 57 -5.91 -7.47 -3.74
N ALA A 58 -4.65 -7.11 -3.96
CA ALA A 58 -3.70 -7.94 -4.71
C ALA A 58 -3.32 -9.24 -3.96
N LEU A 59 -3.30 -9.21 -2.62
CA LEU A 59 -2.97 -10.35 -1.77
C LEU A 59 -4.17 -11.25 -1.46
N GLY A 60 -5.39 -10.71 -1.43
CA GLY A 60 -6.61 -11.46 -1.08
C GLY A 60 -6.75 -12.78 -1.86
N PRO A 61 -6.75 -12.74 -3.21
CA PRO A 61 -6.81 -13.94 -4.04
C PRO A 61 -5.65 -14.92 -3.83
N ALA A 62 -4.45 -14.42 -3.52
CA ALA A 62 -3.26 -15.23 -3.32
C ALA A 62 -3.21 -15.93 -1.96
N LEU A 63 -3.95 -15.41 -0.97
CA LEU A 63 -4.02 -15.94 0.39
C LEU A 63 -5.31 -16.73 0.66
N GLY A 64 -6.18 -16.89 -0.35
CA GLY A 64 -7.51 -17.49 -0.16
C GLY A 64 -8.42 -16.66 0.74
N LEU A 65 -8.09 -15.38 0.94
CA LEU A 65 -8.90 -14.44 1.70
C LEU A 65 -9.91 -13.82 0.73
N PRO A 66 -11.19 -13.66 1.14
CA PRO A 66 -12.15 -12.94 0.33
C PRO A 66 -11.57 -11.56 -0.02
N ALA A 67 -11.72 -11.14 -1.29
CA ALA A 67 -11.44 -9.77 -1.68
C ALA A 67 -12.18 -8.84 -0.71
N ALA A 68 -11.62 -7.67 -0.41
CA ALA A 68 -11.99 -6.80 0.72
C ALA A 68 -13.44 -6.25 0.71
N GLU A 69 -14.36 -6.83 -0.07
CA GLU A 69 -15.77 -6.51 -0.21
C GLU A 69 -16.63 -6.79 1.05
N SER A 70 -16.07 -7.31 2.16
CA SER A 70 -16.85 -7.66 3.35
C SER A 70 -16.56 -6.83 4.62
N TYR A 71 -15.72 -5.79 4.58
CA TYR A 71 -15.44 -4.96 5.77
C TYR A 71 -15.64 -3.47 5.46
N GLY A 72 -16.86 -3.00 5.69
CA GLY A 72 -17.09 -1.60 6.05
C GLY A 72 -17.96 -0.79 5.10
N GLU A 73 -19.19 -1.24 4.87
CA GLU A 73 -20.29 -0.29 4.79
C GLU A 73 -20.46 0.31 6.19
N THR A 74 -19.88 1.49 6.41
CA THR A 74 -20.20 2.33 7.56
C THR A 74 -20.47 3.71 7.00
N ARG A 75 -21.75 4.06 7.02
CA ARG A 75 -22.28 5.40 6.78
C ARG A 75 -21.62 6.43 7.70
#